data_AF-A0A367JMG0-F1
#
_entry.id   AF-A0A367JMG0-F1
#
_cell.length_a   1.000
_cell.length_b   1.000
_cell.length_c   1.000
_cell.angle_alpha   90.00
_cell.angle_beta   90.00
_cell.angle_gamma   90.00
#
_symmetry.space_group_name_H-M   'P 1'
#
loop_
_entity.id
_entity.type
_entity.pdbx_description
1 polymer ?
#
loop_
_entity_poly.entity_id
_entity_poly.type
_entity_poly.pdbx_seq_one_letter_code
_entity_poly.pdbx_strand_id
1 'polypeptide(L)'
;MVQAKDLVDQLLRIPTVHIHNKAVVIDKLTTILQDGPSQLHFISDFDMTMSRHWIRNKVTEALERNSSSHGIPARYDKMTPEYKQETARIYNKYYPIEINQNMTHDEK
;
A
#
# COMPACT_ATOMS: atom_id res chain seq x y z
N MET A 1 5.09 -23.24 21.45
CA MET A 1 4.50 -21.93 21.08
C MET A 1 5.63 -21.05 20.57
N VAL A 2 5.49 -20.45 19.39
CA VAL A 2 6.46 -19.46 18.89
C VAL A 2 6.37 -18.23 19.78
N GLN A 3 7.49 -17.80 20.36
CA GLN A 3 7.53 -16.56 21.14
C GLN A 3 7.57 -15.35 20.18
N ALA A 4 6.89 -14.25 20.52
CA ALA A 4 6.82 -13.05 19.66
C ALA A 4 8.21 -12.53 19.26
N LYS A 5 9.19 -12.66 20.14
CA LYS A 5 10.59 -12.33 19.86
C LYS A 5 11.15 -13.15 18.69
N ASP A 6 10.95 -14.46 18.68
CA ASP A 6 11.46 -15.34 17.62
C ASP A 6 10.82 -15.00 16.27
N LEU A 7 9.52 -14.67 16.27
CA LEU A 7 8.82 -14.23 15.07
C LEU A 7 9.41 -12.92 14.52
N VAL A 8 9.66 -11.93 15.37
CA VAL A 8 10.30 -10.66 14.95
C VAL A 8 11.70 -10.91 14.39
N ASP A 9 12.50 -11.74 15.05
CA ASP A 9 13.85 -12.09 14.59
C ASP A 9 13.84 -12.82 13.24
N GLN A 10 12.82 -13.65 12.98
CA GLN A 10 12.61 -14.28 11.67
C GLN A 10 12.17 -13.28 10.60
N LEU A 11 11.21 -12.40 10.90
CA LEU A 11 10.69 -11.41 9.95
C LEU A 11 11.76 -10.42 9.49
N LEU A 12 12.69 -10.04 10.38
CA LEU A 12 13.81 -9.17 10.05
C LEU A 12 14.84 -9.78 9.10
N ARG A 13 14.74 -11.08 8.78
CA ARG A 13 15.54 -11.71 7.70
C ARG A 13 15.02 -11.36 6.31
N ILE A 14 13.78 -10.84 6.20
CA ILE A 14 13.19 -10.39 4.95
C ILE A 14 13.73 -8.98 4.66
N PRO A 15 14.45 -8.75 3.55
CA PRO A 15 15.15 -7.47 3.30
C PRO A 15 14.25 -6.23 3.26
N THR A 16 12.96 -6.41 2.95
CA THR A 16 11.97 -5.31 2.85
C THR A 16 11.24 -5.02 4.16
N VAL A 17 11.54 -5.76 5.23
CA VAL A 17 10.93 -5.54 6.55
C VAL A 17 11.83 -4.63 7.36
N HIS A 18 11.31 -3.47 7.73
CA HIS A 18 11.99 -2.50 8.59
C HIS A 18 11.15 -2.24 9.84
N ILE A 19 11.75 -2.44 11.02
CA ILE A 19 11.10 -2.20 12.31
C ILE A 19 11.90 -1.13 13.05
N HIS A 20 11.26 0.01 13.33
CA HIS A 20 11.90 1.11 14.06
C HIS A 20 12.19 0.75 15.52
N ASN A 21 11.19 0.25 16.26
CA ASN A 21 11.33 -0.14 17.67
C ASN A 21 10.90 -1.60 17.87
N LYS A 22 11.89 -2.48 18.06
CA LYS A 22 11.65 -3.93 18.20
C LYS A 22 10.90 -4.28 19.48
N ALA A 23 11.23 -3.63 20.60
CA ALA A 23 10.61 -3.93 21.89
C ALA A 23 9.09 -3.69 21.84
N VAL A 24 8.67 -2.53 21.32
CA VAL A 24 7.25 -2.19 21.18
C VAL A 24 6.51 -3.17 20.25
N VAL A 25 7.14 -3.62 19.16
CA VAL A 25 6.52 -4.60 18.25
C VAL A 25 6.41 -5.97 18.92
N ILE A 26 7.41 -6.40 19.67
CA ILE A 26 7.38 -7.66 20.43
C ILE A 26 6.25 -7.64 21.47
N ASP A 27 6.10 -6.55 22.21
CA ASP A 27 5.04 -6.41 23.22
C ASP A 27 3.66 -6.49 22.57
N LYS A 28 3.42 -5.73 21.50
CA LYS A 28 2.14 -5.76 20.74
C LYS A 28 1.83 -7.16 20.18
N LEU A 29 2.82 -7.83 19.59
CA LEU A 29 2.64 -9.18 19.06
C LEU A 29 2.40 -10.20 20.17
N THR A 30 3.04 -10.04 21.32
CA THR A 30 2.79 -10.89 22.49
C THR A 30 1.35 -10.79 22.94
N THR A 31 0.81 -9.57 23.05
CA THR A 31 -0.61 -9.35 23.38
C THR A 31 -1.54 -9.99 22.35
N ILE A 32 -1.31 -9.77 21.04
CA ILE A 32 -2.14 -10.37 19.97
C ILE A 32 -2.14 -11.91 20.06
N LEU A 33 -0.98 -12.52 20.33
CA LEU A 33 -0.85 -13.97 20.45
C LEU A 33 -1.52 -14.53 21.72
N GLN A 34 -1.50 -13.78 22.82
CA GLN A 34 -2.12 -14.16 24.09
C GLN A 34 -3.63 -14.03 24.07
N ASP A 35 -4.14 -12.92 23.53
CA ASP A 35 -5.59 -12.65 23.46
C ASP A 35 -6.30 -13.56 22.45
N GLY A 36 -5.58 -13.99 21.42
CA GLY A 36 -6.06 -14.96 20.45
C GLY A 36 -7.01 -14.37 19.39
N PRO A 37 -7.41 -15.19 18.41
CA PRO A 37 -8.10 -14.72 17.20
C PRO A 37 -9.50 -14.15 17.46
N SER A 38 -10.18 -14.55 18.55
CA SER A 38 -11.50 -13.99 18.91
C SER A 38 -11.44 -12.51 19.29
N GLN A 39 -10.26 -12.02 19.65
CA GLN A 39 -10.01 -10.62 20.02
C GLN A 39 -9.35 -9.83 18.88
N LEU A 40 -9.14 -10.44 17.71
CA LEU A 40 -8.44 -9.83 16.60
C LEU A 40 -9.41 -9.28 15.55
N HIS A 41 -9.20 -8.02 15.15
CA HIS A 41 -9.92 -7.38 14.05
C HIS A 41 -8.93 -6.73 13.08
N PHE A 42 -9.20 -6.84 11.78
CA PHE A 42 -8.35 -6.26 10.73
C PHE A 42 -9.03 -5.03 10.13
N ILE A 43 -8.32 -3.91 10.16
CA ILE A 43 -8.66 -2.69 9.40
C ILE A 43 -7.54 -2.51 8.38
N SER A 44 -7.90 -2.54 7.10
CA SER A 44 -6.94 -2.44 5.99
C SER A 44 -7.42 -1.43 4.97
N ASP A 45 -6.48 -0.64 4.46
CA ASP A 45 -6.65 0.08 3.20
C ASP A 45 -6.67 -0.91 2.02
N PHE A 46 -7.16 -0.47 0.86
CA PHE A 46 -7.28 -1.29 -0.34
C PHE A 46 -6.17 -1.01 -1.36
N ASP A 47 -6.11 0.22 -1.87
CA ASP A 47 -5.23 0.55 -2.98
C ASP A 47 -3.77 0.43 -2.54
N MET A 48 -3.02 -0.43 -3.22
CA MET A 48 -1.56 -0.59 -3.03
C MET A 48 -1.16 -1.20 -1.68
N THR A 49 -2.15 -1.50 -0.84
CA THR A 49 -2.05 -2.31 0.37
C THR A 49 -2.53 -3.74 0.08
N MET A 50 -3.78 -3.91 -0.36
CA MET A 50 -4.33 -5.19 -0.83
C MET A 50 -4.05 -5.42 -2.31
N SER A 51 -4.14 -4.36 -3.13
CA SER A 51 -3.77 -4.41 -4.53
C SER A 51 -2.25 -4.25 -4.70
N ARG A 52 -1.67 -4.84 -5.75
CA ARG A 52 -0.21 -4.76 -5.97
C ARG A 52 0.21 -3.32 -6.28
N HIS A 53 1.28 -2.85 -5.65
CA HIS A 53 1.84 -1.52 -5.92
C HIS A 53 2.44 -1.41 -7.33
N TRP A 54 3.25 -2.40 -7.70
CA TRP A 54 3.93 -2.52 -8.99
C TRP A 54 3.43 -3.73 -9.75
N ILE A 55 3.19 -3.58 -11.05
CA ILE A 55 2.86 -4.66 -11.97
C ILE A 55 3.86 -4.67 -13.11
N ARG A 56 4.05 -5.84 -13.73
CA ARG A 56 4.91 -5.98 -14.90
C ARG A 56 4.12 -5.62 -16.16
N ASN A 57 4.64 -4.67 -16.94
CA ASN A 57 4.10 -4.35 -18.25
C ASN A 57 4.29 -5.55 -19.19
N LYS A 58 3.22 -6.00 -19.85
CA LYS A 58 3.22 -7.21 -20.69
C LYS A 58 3.93 -7.04 -22.04
N VAL A 59 4.29 -5.82 -22.40
CA VAL A 59 4.94 -5.48 -23.68
C VAL A 59 6.41 -5.14 -23.46
N THR A 60 6.69 -4.29 -22.47
CA THR A 60 8.06 -3.81 -22.21
C THR A 60 8.79 -4.62 -21.12
N GLU A 61 8.08 -5.49 -20.41
CA GLU A 61 8.56 -6.24 -19.24
C GLU A 61 9.04 -5.36 -18.06
N ALA A 62 8.94 -4.03 -18.18
CA ALA A 62 9.27 -3.09 -17.13
C ALA A 62 8.25 -3.12 -15.99
N LEU A 63 8.68 -2.76 -14.78
CA LEU A 63 7.75 -2.50 -13.68
C LEU A 63 7.07 -1.15 -13.88
N GLU A 64 5.74 -1.14 -13.83
CA GLU A 64 4.92 0.06 -13.91
C GLU A 64 3.98 0.17 -12.71
N ARG A 65 3.56 1.40 -12.43
CA ARG A 65 2.62 1.70 -11.35
C ARG A 65 1.27 1.06 -11.67
N ASN A 66 0.76 0.25 -10.74
CA ASN A 66 -0.57 -0.31 -10.89
C ASN A 66 -1.66 0.77 -10.78
N SER A 67 -2.87 0.46 -11.26
CA SER A 67 -4.03 1.35 -11.13
C SER A 67 -4.59 1.33 -9.72
N SER A 68 -4.95 2.49 -9.20
CA SER A 68 -5.86 2.59 -8.06
C SER A 68 -7.28 2.21 -8.48
N SER A 69 -8.16 1.99 -7.50
CA SER A 69 -9.61 1.82 -7.66
C SER A 69 -10.23 2.89 -8.58
N HIS A 70 -9.82 4.15 -8.43
CA HIS A 70 -10.25 5.28 -9.25
C HIS A 70 -9.69 5.25 -10.67
N GLY A 71 -8.52 4.63 -10.86
CA GLY A 71 -7.88 4.48 -12.18
C GLY A 71 -8.50 3.37 -13.03
N ILE A 72 -9.23 2.41 -12.42
CA ILE A 72 -9.84 1.28 -13.15
C ILE A 72 -10.84 1.75 -14.21
N PRO A 73 -11.82 2.62 -13.92
CA PRO A 73 -12.75 3.12 -14.93
C PRO A 73 -12.07 3.80 -16.13
N ALA A 74 -10.99 4.57 -15.91
CA ALA A 74 -10.27 5.25 -16.99
C ALA A 74 -9.65 4.25 -18.01
N ARG A 75 -9.39 3.01 -17.58
CA ARG A 75 -8.87 1.93 -18.45
C ARG A 75 -9.97 1.06 -19.06
N TYR A 76 -11.22 1.26 -18.67
CA TYR A 76 -12.35 0.52 -19.23
C TYR A 76 -12.61 0.97 -20.67
N ASP A 77 -12.72 0.01 -21.58
CA ASP A 77 -12.88 0.25 -23.02
C ASP A 77 -14.16 1.02 -23.34
N LYS A 78 -15.25 0.77 -22.60
CA LYS A 78 -16.54 1.45 -22.82
C LYS A 78 -16.66 2.85 -22.20
N MET A 79 -15.65 3.35 -21.49
CA MET A 79 -15.67 4.75 -21.05
C MET A 79 -15.39 5.69 -22.22
N THR A 80 -16.08 6.83 -22.22
CA THR A 80 -15.98 7.80 -23.32
C THR A 80 -14.58 8.44 -23.38
N PRO A 81 -14.14 8.88 -24.56
CA PRO A 81 -12.87 9.61 -24.70
C PRO A 81 -12.78 10.83 -23.78
N GLU A 82 -13.88 11.56 -23.60
CA GLU A 82 -13.95 12.77 -22.77
C GLU A 82 -13.71 12.43 -21.29
N TYR A 83 -14.30 11.34 -20.78
CA TYR A 83 -14.05 10.87 -19.42
C TYR A 83 -12.57 10.51 -19.21
N LYS A 84 -11.97 9.78 -20.16
CA LYS A 84 -10.57 9.38 -20.10
C LYS A 84 -9.64 10.60 -20.12
N GLN A 85 -9.95 11.60 -20.96
CA GLN A 85 -9.20 12.84 -21.03
C GLN A 85 -9.29 13.63 -19.72
N GLU A 86 -10.48 13.76 -19.16
CA GLU A 86 -10.68 14.56 -17.93
C GLU A 86 -10.07 13.90 -16.70
N THR A 87 -10.23 12.58 -16.56
CA THR A 87 -9.56 11.82 -15.48
C THR A 87 -8.04 11.90 -15.59
N ALA A 88 -7.48 11.80 -16.80
CA ALA A 88 -6.05 12.00 -17.03
C ALA A 88 -5.61 13.42 -16.66
N ARG A 89 -6.39 14.46 -17.01
CA ARG A 89 -6.09 15.85 -16.66
C ARG A 89 -6.05 16.07 -15.15
N ILE A 90 -7.03 15.53 -14.42
CA ILE A 90 -7.11 15.60 -12.95
C ILE A 90 -5.92 14.87 -12.33
N TYR A 91 -5.66 13.63 -12.76
CA TYR A 91 -4.55 12.82 -12.24
C TYR A 91 -3.19 13.52 -12.46
N ASN A 92 -2.93 13.99 -13.67
CA ASN A 92 -1.67 14.67 -14.00
C ASN A 92 -1.46 15.99 -13.25
N LYS A 93 -2.55 16.60 -12.74
CA LYS A 93 -2.47 17.80 -11.90
C LYS A 93 -2.24 17.45 -10.43
N TYR A 94 -3.06 16.58 -9.86
CA TYR A 94 -3.12 16.39 -8.40
C TYR A 94 -2.22 15.28 -7.87
N TYR A 95 -1.94 14.22 -8.64
CA TYR A 95 -1.05 13.16 -8.17
C TYR A 95 0.39 13.66 -7.92
N PRO A 96 1.00 14.53 -8.76
CA PRO A 96 2.29 15.12 -8.45
C PRO A 96 2.31 15.95 -7.17
N ILE A 97 1.19 16.60 -6.83
CA ILE A 97 1.01 17.36 -5.59
C ILE A 97 0.96 16.40 -4.39
N GLU A 98 0.13 15.35 -4.49
CA GLU A 98 -0.05 14.33 -3.46
C GLU A 98 1.29 13.72 -3.00
N ILE A 99 2.14 13.32 -3.95
CA ILE A 99 3.41 12.65 -3.67
C ILE A 99 4.57 13.62 -3.40
N ASN A 100 4.35 14.94 -3.51
CA ASN A 100 5.42 15.91 -3.32
C ASN A 100 5.90 15.91 -1.85
N GLN A 101 7.16 15.61 -1.62
CA GLN A 101 7.75 15.57 -0.27
C GLN A 101 8.19 16.96 0.24
N ASN A 102 8.25 17.95 -0.65
CA ASN A 102 8.60 19.33 -0.31
C ASN A 102 7.37 20.20 0.00
N MET A 103 6.16 19.67 -0.18
CA MET A 103 4.91 20.34 0.21
C MET A 103 4.48 19.84 1.58
N THR A 104 4.09 20.78 2.45
CA THR A 104 3.44 20.50 3.73
C THR A 104 2.08 19.85 3.52
N HIS A 105 1.49 19.33 4.60
CA HIS A 105 0.16 18.74 4.54
C HIS A 105 -0.91 19.77 4.15
N ASP A 106 -0.85 20.99 4.69
CA ASP A 106 -1.84 22.04 4.44
C ASP A 106 -1.72 22.63 3.02
N GLU A 107 -0.57 22.47 2.36
CA GLU A 107 -0.34 22.91 0.98
C GLU A 107 -0.84 21.90 -0.07
N LYS A 108 -1.13 20.66 0.33
CA LYS A 108 -1.63 19.59 -0.55
C LYS A 108 -3.16 19.61 -0.64
#